data_AF-A0A0D1EH64-F1
#
_entry.id   AF-A0A0D1EH64-F1
#
_cell.length_a   1.000
_cell.length_b   1.000
_cell.length_c   1.000
_cell.angle_alpha   90.00
_cell.angle_beta   90.00
_cell.angle_gamma   90.00
#
_symmetry.space_group_name_H-M   'P 1'
#
loop_
_entity.id
_entity.type
_entity.pdbx_description
1 polymer ?
#
loop_
_entity_poly.entity_id
_entity_poly.type
_entity_poly.pdbx_seq_one_letter_code
_entity_poly.pdbx_strand_id
1 'polypeptide(L)'
;MAHTAFDPAFRDLIDEHAPVLQVASGCTFTEGPIWHPVDRYLLFSDMPADVRRRLDAGGVREVLSPSNKGNGMTYDASLNLLVCEHSTSSVARFRPDGTRDVLASHFEGRELNSPNDLCVKSDGSIWFTDPWYGRMPGFGVERPRELGFQGVYRLAPDHRPGDEPALMVDRYTFTMPNGLCFSPDESLLYVNDTEQANIRVFEVQGDRLENGRIFAAGIKDSLRPGVPDGMKCDASGNVWVTAPGGLWVYSPTGKLLGEVAIPELAANLHWGGPDWRTLYVCATTSVYALTTKVGPRNEPFMRARSRAVTQAPEGEPLQLDAARCALVIQDMQNDVVMEGGAFADSGSPAHCRSQNALTHVAALADKCRSLGIPVIHVHFIVEPGAPGLTLNAPLFEDLLDSEALVRGTWGAAAAPGAEPQPGDHIVEKMRMSAWEGTRLETILKAEGRDMIIETGAWTNMSIEHTARTGADKGYLMVIPEDACSTMNADWHRASIDYAMRNVALVTKTADVIAALR
;
A
#
# COMPACT_ATOMS: atom_id res chain seq x y z
N MET A 1 -36.00 3.83 -1.26
CA MET A 1 -35.13 2.92 -0.50
C MET A 1 -33.98 2.57 -1.42
N ALA A 2 -32.71 2.73 -0.99
CA ALA A 2 -31.56 2.56 -1.87
C ALA A 2 -31.25 1.08 -2.13
N HIS A 3 -31.55 0.20 -1.16
CA HIS A 3 -31.31 -1.24 -1.26
C HIS A 3 -32.58 -2.00 -0.87
N THR A 4 -32.72 -3.25 -1.33
CA THR A 4 -33.90 -4.07 -1.09
C THR A 4 -33.51 -5.34 -0.34
N ALA A 5 -34.00 -5.52 0.89
CA ALA A 5 -33.84 -6.77 1.63
C ALA A 5 -34.96 -7.77 1.29
N PHE A 6 -34.59 -8.97 0.82
CA PHE A 6 -35.51 -10.11 0.67
C PHE A 6 -35.43 -11.07 1.86
N ASP A 7 -34.32 -11.04 2.59
CA ASP A 7 -34.09 -11.80 3.81
C ASP A 7 -33.58 -10.86 4.93
N PRO A 8 -34.01 -11.03 6.20
CA PRO A 8 -33.52 -10.23 7.31
C PRO A 8 -31.99 -10.21 7.46
N ALA A 9 -31.29 -11.30 7.12
CA ALA A 9 -29.83 -11.39 7.23
C ALA A 9 -29.09 -10.38 6.33
N PHE A 10 -29.74 -9.85 5.28
CA PHE A 10 -29.15 -8.78 4.45
C PHE A 10 -28.80 -7.53 5.28
N ARG A 11 -29.58 -7.24 6.33
CA ARG A 11 -29.38 -6.08 7.21
C ARG A 11 -28.13 -6.19 8.07
N ASP A 12 -27.58 -7.39 8.24
CA ASP A 12 -26.33 -7.61 8.96
C ASP A 12 -25.11 -7.27 8.07
N LEU A 13 -25.32 -7.24 6.75
CA LEU A 13 -24.28 -7.01 5.76
C LEU A 13 -24.15 -5.54 5.36
N ILE A 14 -25.29 -4.83 5.29
CA ILE A 14 -25.37 -3.43 4.90
C ILE A 14 -26.58 -2.75 5.54
N ASP A 15 -26.51 -1.44 5.77
CA ASP A 15 -27.69 -0.63 6.08
C ASP A 15 -28.50 -0.40 4.79
N GLU A 16 -29.80 -0.74 4.76
CA GLU A 16 -30.67 -0.57 3.60
C GLU A 16 -30.82 0.90 3.13
N HIS A 17 -30.43 1.84 3.99
CA HIS A 17 -30.42 3.27 3.73
C HIS A 17 -29.01 3.84 3.53
N ALA A 18 -27.98 3.00 3.46
CA ALA A 18 -26.63 3.44 3.14
C ALA A 18 -26.63 4.23 1.81
N PRO A 19 -26.03 5.43 1.77
CA PRO A 19 -25.98 6.21 0.55
C PRO A 19 -25.01 5.59 -0.44
N VAL A 20 -25.37 5.63 -1.73
CA VAL A 20 -24.47 5.29 -2.83
C VAL A 20 -23.88 6.58 -3.37
N LEU A 21 -22.58 6.76 -3.18
CA LEU A 21 -21.86 7.99 -3.54
C LEU A 21 -21.10 7.77 -4.85
N GLN A 22 -21.28 8.64 -5.84
CA GLN A 22 -20.43 8.66 -7.02
C GLN A 22 -19.09 9.31 -6.64
N VAL A 23 -17.99 8.55 -6.73
CA VAL A 23 -16.64 8.99 -6.33
C VAL A 23 -15.71 9.20 -7.52
N ALA A 24 -16.09 8.72 -8.70
CA ALA A 24 -15.44 8.98 -9.97
C ALA A 24 -16.48 9.00 -11.09
N SER A 25 -16.24 9.77 -12.15
CA SER A 25 -17.06 9.78 -13.37
C SER A 25 -16.22 10.23 -14.57
N GLY A 26 -16.80 10.20 -15.77
CA GLY A 26 -16.13 10.62 -17.01
C GLY A 26 -15.23 9.55 -17.64
N CYS A 27 -15.37 8.30 -17.22
CA CYS A 27 -14.72 7.14 -17.85
C CYS A 27 -15.58 6.62 -19.01
N THR A 28 -15.00 5.73 -19.84
CA THR A 28 -15.74 5.08 -20.94
C THR A 28 -16.44 3.81 -20.46
N PHE A 29 -15.70 2.89 -19.83
CA PHE A 29 -16.27 1.72 -19.16
C PHE A 29 -15.32 1.24 -18.06
N THR A 30 -15.72 1.40 -16.79
CA THR A 30 -14.93 1.07 -15.61
C THR A 30 -15.04 -0.41 -15.25
N GLU A 31 -13.91 -1.02 -14.89
CA GLU A 31 -13.78 -2.44 -14.55
C GLU A 31 -12.70 -2.70 -13.50
N GLY A 32 -12.66 -3.92 -12.96
CA GLY A 32 -11.58 -4.46 -12.15
C GLY A 32 -11.09 -3.57 -11.00
N PRO A 33 -11.95 -3.07 -10.10
CA PRO A 33 -11.51 -2.26 -8.98
C PRO A 33 -10.67 -3.09 -8.00
N ILE A 34 -9.55 -2.54 -7.52
CA ILE A 34 -8.71 -3.16 -6.49
C ILE A 34 -8.11 -2.13 -5.55
N TRP A 35 -8.25 -2.34 -4.25
CA TRP A 35 -7.72 -1.44 -3.21
C TRP A 35 -6.29 -1.83 -2.84
N HIS A 36 -5.37 -0.85 -2.87
CA HIS A 36 -4.02 -1.03 -2.39
C HIS A 36 -3.96 -0.81 -0.86
N PRO A 37 -3.62 -1.84 -0.06
CA PRO A 37 -3.84 -1.83 1.39
C PRO A 37 -2.88 -0.90 2.15
N VAL A 38 -1.71 -0.62 1.58
CA VAL A 38 -0.65 0.17 2.21
C VAL A 38 -0.78 1.64 1.83
N ASP A 39 -0.60 1.92 0.54
CA ASP A 39 -0.63 3.28 -0.01
C ASP A 39 -2.05 3.88 -0.11
N ARG A 40 -3.09 3.10 0.25
CA ARG A 40 -4.48 3.55 0.41
C ARG A 40 -5.05 4.28 -0.81
N TYR A 41 -5.03 3.60 -1.95
CA TYR A 41 -5.69 4.05 -3.17
C TYR A 41 -6.45 2.91 -3.85
N LEU A 42 -7.45 3.26 -4.66
CA LEU A 42 -8.16 2.32 -5.53
C LEU A 42 -7.56 2.38 -6.93
N LEU A 43 -7.20 1.24 -7.52
CA LEU A 43 -7.03 1.13 -8.97
C LEU A 43 -8.30 0.61 -9.60
N PHE A 44 -8.57 1.03 -10.82
CA PHE A 44 -9.61 0.45 -11.67
C PHE A 44 -9.24 0.68 -13.15
N SER A 45 -9.78 -0.15 -14.02
CA SER A 45 -9.55 -0.08 -15.46
C SER A 45 -10.63 0.76 -16.13
N ASP A 46 -10.26 1.68 -17.02
CA ASP A 46 -11.15 2.31 -18.01
C ASP A 46 -10.89 1.62 -19.35
N MET A 47 -11.43 0.40 -19.48
CA MET A 47 -10.92 -0.61 -20.39
C MET A 47 -11.08 -0.22 -21.88
N PRO A 48 -12.23 0.29 -22.36
CA PRO A 48 -12.36 0.69 -23.76
C PRO A 48 -11.47 1.89 -24.12
N ALA A 49 -11.22 2.78 -23.16
CA ALA A 49 -10.30 3.91 -23.30
C ALA A 49 -8.82 3.49 -23.28
N ASP A 50 -8.54 2.23 -22.91
CA ASP A 50 -7.20 1.68 -22.75
C ASP A 50 -6.36 2.45 -21.70
N VAL A 51 -7.00 2.74 -20.57
CA VAL A 51 -6.39 3.51 -19.47
C VAL A 51 -6.56 2.77 -18.14
N ARG A 52 -5.50 2.71 -17.33
CA ARG A 52 -5.62 2.37 -15.90
C ARG A 52 -5.72 3.65 -15.09
N ARG A 53 -6.70 3.70 -14.19
CA ARG A 53 -6.98 4.85 -13.32
C ARG A 53 -6.62 4.53 -11.87
N ARG A 54 -6.30 5.57 -11.12
CA ARG A 54 -6.14 5.56 -9.67
C ARG A 54 -7.05 6.60 -9.05
N LEU A 55 -7.76 6.24 -8.00
CA LEU A 55 -8.53 7.12 -7.13
C LEU A 55 -7.89 7.13 -5.73
N ASP A 56 -7.50 8.31 -5.26
CA ASP A 56 -7.08 8.55 -3.88
C ASP A 56 -7.66 9.88 -3.34
N ALA A 57 -7.16 10.38 -2.21
CA ALA A 57 -7.63 11.63 -1.62
C ALA A 57 -7.48 12.85 -2.55
N GLY A 58 -6.56 12.79 -3.52
CA GLY A 58 -6.39 13.83 -4.55
C GLY A 58 -7.35 13.71 -5.73
N GLY A 59 -8.24 12.71 -5.74
CA GLY A 59 -9.18 12.43 -6.83
C GLY A 59 -8.67 11.38 -7.81
N VAL A 60 -9.31 11.35 -8.99
CA VAL A 60 -9.02 10.37 -10.05
C VAL A 60 -7.88 10.88 -10.94
N ARG A 61 -6.89 10.04 -11.21
CA ARG A 61 -5.86 10.28 -12.23
C ARG A 61 -5.58 9.04 -13.06
N GLU A 62 -5.05 9.26 -14.25
CA GLU A 62 -4.47 8.21 -15.08
C GLU A 62 -3.10 7.77 -14.50
N VAL A 63 -2.84 6.46 -14.51
CA VAL A 63 -1.55 5.89 -14.07
C VAL A 63 -0.86 5.03 -15.14
N LEU A 64 -1.59 4.62 -16.19
CA LEU A 64 -1.01 3.90 -17.32
C LEU A 64 -1.88 4.07 -18.57
N SER A 65 -1.27 4.52 -19.68
CA SER A 65 -1.85 4.50 -21.03
C SER A 65 -0.74 4.35 -22.07
N PRO A 66 -0.84 3.41 -23.04
CA PRO A 66 -1.86 2.36 -23.10
C PRO A 66 -1.70 1.34 -21.96
N SER A 67 -2.81 0.79 -21.52
CA SER A 67 -2.91 -0.22 -20.44
C SER A 67 -3.05 -1.66 -20.96
N ASN A 68 -2.98 -1.87 -22.28
CA ASN A 68 -3.33 -3.11 -22.99
C ASN A 68 -4.79 -3.54 -22.83
N LYS A 69 -5.70 -2.57 -22.65
CA LYS A 69 -7.10 -2.76 -22.28
C LYS A 69 -7.19 -3.71 -21.09
N GLY A 70 -6.49 -3.33 -20.01
CA GLY A 70 -6.57 -4.03 -18.74
C GLY A 70 -8.02 -4.13 -18.28
N ASN A 71 -8.39 -5.28 -17.72
CA ASN A 71 -9.72 -5.54 -17.24
C ASN A 71 -9.68 -5.85 -15.72
N GLY A 72 -9.94 -7.10 -15.31
CA GLY A 72 -9.83 -7.54 -13.93
C GLY A 72 -8.42 -7.38 -13.37
N MET A 73 -8.35 -7.01 -12.09
CA MET A 73 -7.11 -6.75 -11.36
C MET A 73 -7.17 -7.32 -9.95
N THR A 74 -6.03 -7.80 -9.46
CA THR A 74 -5.82 -8.14 -8.04
C THR A 74 -4.33 -8.00 -7.71
N TYR A 75 -3.95 -8.23 -6.45
CA TYR A 75 -2.54 -8.27 -6.05
C TYR A 75 -2.15 -9.67 -5.57
N ASP A 76 -0.89 -10.05 -5.78
CA ASP A 76 -0.30 -11.15 -5.04
C ASP A 76 0.09 -10.72 -3.60
N ALA A 77 0.53 -11.69 -2.78
CA ALA A 77 0.92 -11.42 -1.39
C ALA A 77 2.10 -10.45 -1.23
N SER A 78 2.85 -10.18 -2.31
CA SER A 78 3.98 -9.24 -2.34
C SER A 78 3.59 -7.87 -2.92
N LEU A 79 2.30 -7.62 -3.14
CA LEU A 79 1.76 -6.42 -3.80
C LEU A 79 2.28 -6.22 -5.23
N ASN A 80 2.64 -7.29 -5.94
CA ASN A 80 2.71 -7.20 -7.39
C ASN A 80 1.28 -7.18 -7.94
N LEU A 81 0.99 -6.24 -8.83
CA LEU A 81 -0.32 -6.11 -9.45
C LEU A 81 -0.47 -7.15 -10.56
N LEU A 82 -1.50 -7.98 -10.47
CA LEU A 82 -1.88 -8.95 -11.48
C LEU A 82 -3.04 -8.39 -12.29
N VAL A 83 -2.97 -8.50 -13.62
CA VAL A 83 -3.91 -7.88 -14.54
C VAL A 83 -4.26 -8.84 -15.67
N CYS A 84 -5.56 -8.96 -15.95
CA CYS A 84 -6.08 -9.55 -17.17
C CYS A 84 -6.06 -8.50 -18.30
N GLU A 85 -5.36 -8.75 -19.39
CA GLU A 85 -5.21 -7.81 -20.51
C GLU A 85 -5.89 -8.35 -21.78
N HIS A 86 -6.91 -7.64 -22.25
CA HIS A 86 -7.66 -8.04 -23.44
C HIS A 86 -6.87 -7.87 -24.75
N SER A 87 -6.07 -6.82 -24.87
CA SER A 87 -5.37 -6.52 -26.13
C SER A 87 -4.31 -7.58 -26.44
N THR A 88 -3.57 -8.00 -25.42
CA THR A 88 -2.47 -8.96 -25.53
C THR A 88 -2.85 -10.41 -25.21
N SER A 89 -4.12 -10.67 -24.85
CA SER A 89 -4.60 -11.99 -24.43
C SER A 89 -3.73 -12.63 -23.36
N SER A 90 -3.41 -11.86 -22.32
CA SER A 90 -2.49 -12.31 -21.29
C SER A 90 -2.96 -12.02 -19.89
N VAL A 91 -2.55 -12.88 -18.96
CA VAL A 91 -2.42 -12.53 -17.55
C VAL A 91 -1.00 -11.98 -17.36
N ALA A 92 -0.90 -10.73 -16.91
CA ALA A 92 0.36 -10.06 -16.67
C ALA A 92 0.55 -9.72 -15.19
N ARG A 93 1.80 -9.71 -14.76
CA ARG A 93 2.22 -9.24 -13.43
C ARG A 93 3.07 -7.99 -13.58
N PHE A 94 2.67 -6.94 -12.90
CA PHE A 94 3.42 -5.69 -12.77
C PHE A 94 4.06 -5.66 -11.38
N ARG A 95 5.39 -5.61 -11.37
CA ARG A 95 6.16 -5.42 -10.14
C ARG A 95 6.20 -3.94 -9.75
N PRO A 96 6.54 -3.60 -8.49
CA PRO A 96 6.66 -2.22 -8.04
C PRO A 96 7.64 -1.34 -8.87
N ASP A 97 8.66 -1.96 -9.47
CA ASP A 97 9.62 -1.32 -10.39
C ASP A 97 9.02 -1.00 -11.79
N GLY A 98 7.76 -1.38 -12.02
CA GLY A 98 7.09 -1.24 -13.32
C GLY A 98 7.36 -2.39 -14.30
N THR A 99 8.20 -3.37 -13.95
CA THR A 99 8.46 -4.55 -14.79
C THR A 99 7.17 -5.32 -15.03
N ARG A 100 6.87 -5.58 -16.31
CA ARG A 100 5.72 -6.37 -16.76
C ARG A 100 6.14 -7.77 -17.18
N ASP A 101 5.81 -8.78 -16.38
CA ASP A 101 5.95 -10.20 -16.74
C ASP A 101 4.66 -10.72 -17.38
N VAL A 102 4.75 -11.48 -18.47
CA VAL A 102 3.61 -12.26 -18.99
C VAL A 102 3.60 -13.61 -18.29
N LEU A 103 2.57 -13.86 -17.47
CA LEU A 103 2.45 -15.13 -16.74
C LEU A 103 1.78 -16.22 -17.59
N ALA A 104 0.75 -15.85 -18.34
CA ALA A 104 0.09 -16.75 -19.28
C ALA A 104 -0.40 -15.99 -20.50
N SER A 105 -0.24 -16.57 -21.68
CA SER A 105 -0.76 -16.04 -22.96
C SER A 105 -1.26 -17.14 -23.89
N HIS A 106 -0.90 -18.40 -23.63
CA HIS A 106 -1.23 -19.55 -24.47
C HIS A 106 -1.68 -20.74 -23.63
N PHE A 107 -2.47 -21.62 -24.24
CA PHE A 107 -2.81 -22.96 -23.77
C PHE A 107 -2.87 -23.91 -24.96
N GLU A 108 -2.27 -25.09 -24.84
CA GLU A 108 -2.03 -26.08 -25.90
C GLU A 108 -1.39 -25.47 -27.15
N GLY A 109 -0.46 -24.54 -26.94
CA GLY A 109 0.23 -23.79 -28.01
C GLY A 109 -0.65 -22.82 -28.79
N ARG A 110 -1.87 -22.51 -28.31
CA ARG A 110 -2.82 -21.58 -28.92
C ARG A 110 -3.02 -20.37 -28.02
N GLU A 111 -3.21 -19.20 -28.61
CA GLU A 111 -3.44 -17.95 -27.87
C GLU A 111 -4.71 -18.06 -27.01
N LEU A 112 -4.64 -17.59 -25.75
CA LEU A 112 -5.81 -17.43 -24.90
C LEU A 112 -6.84 -16.49 -25.54
N ASN A 113 -8.13 -16.67 -25.24
CA ASN A 113 -9.18 -15.83 -25.84
C ASN A 113 -9.03 -14.37 -25.43
N SER A 114 -9.19 -14.06 -24.15
CA SER A 114 -8.99 -12.74 -23.55
C SER A 114 -9.27 -12.88 -22.06
N PRO A 115 -8.24 -13.14 -21.23
CA PRO A 115 -8.40 -13.22 -19.78
C PRO A 115 -9.19 -12.02 -19.26
N ASN A 116 -10.15 -12.24 -18.36
CA ASN A 116 -11.17 -11.24 -18.03
C ASN A 116 -11.15 -10.82 -16.56
N ASP A 117 -11.34 -11.76 -15.63
CA ASP A 117 -11.16 -11.53 -14.20
C ASP A 117 -10.25 -12.59 -13.58
N LEU A 118 -9.71 -12.31 -12.40
CA LEU A 118 -8.75 -13.16 -11.71
C LEU A 118 -8.81 -13.01 -10.19
N CYS A 119 -8.44 -14.08 -9.46
CA CYS A 119 -8.26 -14.03 -8.02
C CYS A 119 -7.06 -14.88 -7.57
N VAL A 120 -6.50 -14.56 -6.39
CA VAL A 120 -5.37 -15.28 -5.80
C VAL A 120 -5.85 -16.08 -4.60
N LYS A 121 -5.42 -17.35 -4.55
CA LYS A 121 -5.64 -18.26 -3.44
C LYS A 121 -4.51 -18.10 -2.40
N SER A 122 -4.76 -18.45 -1.14
CA SER A 122 -3.77 -18.35 -0.04
C SER A 122 -2.48 -19.14 -0.24
N ASP A 123 -2.47 -20.14 -1.12
CA ASP A 123 -1.26 -20.88 -1.51
C ASP A 123 -0.39 -20.14 -2.54
N GLY A 124 -0.85 -18.99 -3.05
CA GLY A 124 -0.19 -18.19 -4.07
C GLY A 124 -0.59 -18.55 -5.51
N SER A 125 -1.46 -19.54 -5.72
CA SER A 125 -1.96 -19.87 -7.05
C SER A 125 -2.90 -18.78 -7.58
N ILE A 126 -2.78 -18.49 -8.88
CA ILE A 126 -3.57 -17.46 -9.57
C ILE A 126 -4.62 -18.17 -10.42
N TRP A 127 -5.87 -17.77 -10.28
CA TRP A 127 -7.00 -18.35 -11.00
C TRP A 127 -7.65 -17.26 -11.85
N PHE A 128 -8.00 -17.57 -13.09
CA PHE A 128 -8.58 -16.58 -14.00
C PHE A 128 -9.57 -17.20 -14.99
N THR A 129 -10.46 -16.37 -15.51
CA THR A 129 -11.42 -16.72 -16.55
C THR A 129 -10.96 -16.21 -17.91
N ASP A 130 -11.27 -16.97 -18.97
CA ASP A 130 -10.88 -16.66 -20.35
C ASP A 130 -12.08 -16.68 -21.31
N PRO A 131 -13.02 -15.72 -21.19
CA PRO A 131 -14.04 -15.47 -22.19
C PRO A 131 -13.44 -14.79 -23.43
N TRP A 132 -14.27 -14.49 -24.43
CA TRP A 132 -13.80 -13.86 -25.68
C TRP A 132 -14.17 -12.37 -25.82
N TYR A 133 -14.56 -11.68 -24.75
CA TYR A 133 -14.94 -10.26 -24.81
C TYR A 133 -13.87 -9.37 -25.45
N GLY A 134 -12.58 -9.64 -25.20
CA GLY A 134 -11.46 -8.92 -25.81
C GLY A 134 -11.29 -9.15 -27.33
N ARG A 135 -12.19 -9.90 -27.96
CA ARG A 135 -12.31 -10.03 -29.43
C ARG A 135 -13.48 -9.23 -30.01
N MET A 136 -14.31 -8.61 -29.16
CA MET A 136 -15.40 -7.74 -29.59
C MET A 136 -14.89 -6.33 -29.89
N PRO A 137 -15.50 -5.61 -30.86
CA PRO A 137 -15.20 -4.21 -31.13
C PRO A 137 -15.28 -3.35 -29.86
N GLY A 138 -14.26 -2.52 -29.61
CA GLY A 138 -14.19 -1.61 -28.46
C GLY A 138 -13.66 -2.24 -27.16
N PHE A 139 -13.98 -3.51 -26.89
CA PHE A 139 -13.57 -4.23 -25.67
C PHE A 139 -12.15 -4.82 -25.74
N GLY A 140 -11.55 -4.88 -26.93
CA GLY A 140 -10.24 -5.48 -27.13
C GLY A 140 -9.71 -5.22 -28.53
N VAL A 141 -9.04 -6.24 -29.09
CA VAL A 141 -8.54 -6.24 -30.46
C VAL A 141 -9.22 -7.38 -31.22
N GLU A 142 -9.98 -7.02 -32.25
CA GLU A 142 -10.68 -7.97 -33.11
C GLU A 142 -9.67 -8.88 -33.84
N ARG A 143 -9.73 -10.19 -33.55
CA ARG A 143 -8.94 -11.24 -34.22
C ARG A 143 -9.60 -12.61 -34.04
N PRO A 144 -9.26 -13.62 -34.86
CA PRO A 144 -9.81 -14.97 -34.71
C PRO A 144 -9.57 -15.56 -33.31
N ARG A 145 -10.48 -16.42 -32.85
CA ARG A 145 -10.33 -17.20 -31.61
C ARG A 145 -9.63 -18.51 -31.93
N GLU A 146 -8.53 -18.82 -31.23
CA GLU A 146 -7.73 -20.01 -31.53
C GLU A 146 -8.14 -21.27 -30.75
N LEU A 147 -8.60 -21.12 -29.51
CA LEU A 147 -8.94 -22.22 -28.60
C LEU A 147 -10.25 -22.93 -28.97
N GLY A 148 -11.25 -22.19 -29.42
CA GLY A 148 -12.57 -22.72 -29.76
C GLY A 148 -13.50 -23.01 -28.57
N PHE A 149 -13.08 -22.72 -27.33
CA PHE A 149 -13.86 -22.81 -26.10
C PHE A 149 -13.42 -21.72 -25.11
N GLN A 150 -14.20 -21.48 -24.06
CA GLN A 150 -13.88 -20.56 -22.95
C GLN A 150 -13.59 -21.36 -21.68
N GLY A 151 -12.59 -20.95 -20.92
CA GLY A 151 -12.04 -21.74 -19.82
C GLY A 151 -11.93 -20.99 -18.49
N VAL A 152 -11.71 -21.76 -17.43
CA VAL A 152 -11.22 -21.30 -16.14
C VAL A 152 -9.87 -21.96 -15.94
N TYR A 153 -8.86 -21.16 -15.65
CA TYR A 153 -7.47 -21.61 -15.62
C TYR A 153 -6.83 -21.34 -14.25
N ARG A 154 -5.78 -22.10 -13.96
CA ARG A 154 -4.93 -21.95 -12.78
C ARG A 154 -3.46 -21.85 -13.18
N LEU A 155 -2.76 -20.93 -12.55
CA LEU A 155 -1.30 -20.86 -12.51
C LEU A 155 -0.84 -21.37 -11.15
N ALA A 156 0.12 -22.30 -11.14
CA ALA A 156 0.69 -22.83 -9.90
C ALA A 156 1.44 -21.73 -9.10
N PRO A 157 1.64 -21.88 -7.78
CA PRO A 157 2.36 -20.89 -6.98
C PRO A 157 3.79 -20.61 -7.45
N ASP A 158 4.45 -21.59 -8.06
CA ASP A 158 5.81 -21.53 -8.60
C ASP A 158 5.86 -21.28 -10.11
N HIS A 159 4.71 -20.95 -10.73
CA HIS A 159 4.57 -20.70 -12.16
C HIS A 159 5.53 -19.61 -12.65
N ARG A 160 6.24 -19.89 -13.75
CA ARG A 160 7.19 -18.98 -14.38
C ARG A 160 6.68 -18.53 -15.74
N PRO A 161 7.08 -17.34 -16.22
CA PRO A 161 6.81 -16.93 -17.60
C PRO A 161 7.26 -18.00 -18.60
N GLY A 162 6.32 -18.44 -19.45
CA GLY A 162 6.53 -19.52 -20.42
C GLY A 162 5.95 -20.87 -20.00
N ASP A 163 5.65 -21.07 -18.72
CA ASP A 163 4.92 -22.25 -18.25
C ASP A 163 3.45 -22.19 -18.72
N GLU A 164 2.86 -23.36 -18.90
CA GLU A 164 1.49 -23.49 -19.41
C GLU A 164 0.46 -23.47 -18.24
N PRO A 165 -0.66 -22.73 -18.36
CA PRO A 165 -1.73 -22.77 -17.37
C PRO A 165 -2.44 -24.13 -17.35
N ALA A 166 -2.95 -24.54 -16.18
CA ALA A 166 -3.83 -25.70 -16.06
C ALA A 166 -5.29 -25.32 -16.35
N LEU A 167 -5.96 -26.06 -17.24
CA LEU A 167 -7.41 -25.94 -17.44
C LEU A 167 -8.15 -26.65 -16.30
N MET A 168 -9.03 -25.92 -15.61
CA MET A 168 -9.63 -26.37 -14.35
C MET A 168 -11.03 -26.98 -14.48
N VAL A 169 -11.65 -26.84 -15.64
CA VAL A 169 -13.02 -27.28 -15.93
C VAL A 169 -13.09 -27.90 -17.32
N ASP A 170 -14.08 -28.77 -17.54
CA ASP A 170 -14.30 -29.35 -18.87
C ASP A 170 -14.56 -28.27 -19.90
N ARG A 171 -14.02 -28.48 -21.11
CA ARG A 171 -14.31 -27.63 -22.27
C ARG A 171 -15.83 -27.58 -22.44
N TYR A 172 -16.38 -26.39 -22.66
CA TYR A 172 -17.84 -26.14 -22.78
C TYR A 172 -18.65 -26.19 -21.47
N THR A 173 -18.02 -26.22 -20.30
CA THR A 173 -18.72 -25.96 -19.02
C THR A 173 -19.34 -24.56 -19.00
N PHE A 174 -18.59 -23.59 -19.54
CA PHE A 174 -18.96 -22.18 -19.61
C PHE A 174 -19.11 -21.72 -21.06
N THR A 175 -19.99 -20.74 -21.26
CA THR A 175 -20.15 -19.99 -22.50
C THR A 175 -19.38 -18.67 -22.44
N MET A 176 -19.57 -17.90 -21.37
CA MET A 176 -18.87 -16.64 -21.11
C MET A 176 -18.47 -16.55 -19.62
N PRO A 177 -17.46 -17.33 -19.17
CA PRO A 177 -17.00 -17.29 -17.80
C PRO A 177 -16.46 -15.90 -17.48
N ASN A 178 -16.87 -15.31 -16.36
CA ASN A 178 -16.56 -13.93 -16.06
C ASN A 178 -15.97 -13.78 -14.64
N GLY A 179 -16.69 -13.21 -13.67
CA GLY A 179 -16.21 -13.06 -12.31
C GLY A 179 -15.98 -14.42 -11.63
N LEU A 180 -15.01 -14.44 -10.71
CA LEU A 180 -14.69 -15.58 -9.86
C LEU A 180 -14.22 -15.15 -8.47
N CYS A 181 -14.52 -15.95 -7.46
CA CYS A 181 -14.03 -15.74 -6.09
C CYS A 181 -14.05 -17.04 -5.27
N PHE A 182 -13.14 -17.16 -4.32
CA PHE A 182 -13.14 -18.25 -3.33
C PHE A 182 -14.09 -17.97 -2.16
N SER A 183 -14.56 -19.01 -1.49
CA SER A 183 -15.11 -18.91 -0.13
C SER A 183 -14.04 -18.45 0.88
N PRO A 184 -14.41 -17.99 2.10
CA PRO A 184 -13.45 -17.52 3.09
C PRO A 184 -12.41 -18.56 3.52
N ASP A 185 -12.80 -19.83 3.53
CA ASP A 185 -11.94 -20.98 3.83
C ASP A 185 -11.28 -21.58 2.58
N GLU A 186 -11.56 -21.02 1.41
CA GLU A 186 -11.10 -21.44 0.08
C GLU A 186 -11.43 -22.90 -0.30
N SER A 187 -12.40 -23.51 0.40
CA SER A 187 -12.89 -24.85 0.08
C SER A 187 -13.84 -24.85 -1.13
N LEU A 188 -14.38 -23.69 -1.50
CA LEU A 188 -15.24 -23.50 -2.66
C LEU A 188 -14.69 -22.43 -3.60
N LEU A 189 -14.82 -22.66 -4.90
CA LEU A 189 -14.62 -21.66 -5.95
C LEU A 189 -15.95 -21.38 -6.63
N TYR A 190 -16.35 -20.11 -6.64
CA TYR A 190 -17.50 -19.63 -7.41
C TYR A 190 -16.99 -19.06 -8.73
N VAL A 191 -17.67 -19.38 -9.83
CA VAL A 191 -17.44 -18.77 -11.15
C VAL A 191 -18.79 -18.50 -11.80
N ASN A 192 -19.00 -17.28 -12.28
CA ASN A 192 -20.24 -16.95 -12.97
C ASN A 192 -20.11 -17.04 -14.49
N ASP A 193 -21.27 -17.07 -15.15
CA ASP A 193 -21.38 -17.03 -16.60
C ASP A 193 -22.37 -15.95 -17.01
N THR A 194 -21.88 -14.96 -17.76
CA THR A 194 -22.68 -13.82 -18.18
C THR A 194 -23.82 -14.22 -19.14
N GLU A 195 -23.57 -15.14 -20.06
CA GLU A 195 -24.55 -15.52 -21.09
C GLU A 195 -25.61 -16.47 -20.51
N GLN A 196 -25.17 -17.46 -19.74
CA GLN A 196 -26.05 -18.39 -19.03
C GLN A 196 -26.78 -17.72 -17.85
N ALA A 197 -26.31 -16.56 -17.38
CA ALA A 197 -26.75 -15.83 -16.19
C ALA A 197 -26.92 -16.71 -14.95
N ASN A 198 -25.85 -17.42 -14.63
CA ASN A 198 -25.79 -18.27 -13.45
C ASN A 198 -24.43 -18.11 -12.76
N ILE A 199 -24.36 -18.61 -11.53
CA ILE A 199 -23.14 -18.84 -10.77
C ILE A 199 -23.01 -20.35 -10.59
N ARG A 200 -21.86 -20.90 -10.95
CA ARG A 200 -21.46 -22.26 -10.60
C ARG A 200 -20.55 -22.21 -9.37
N VAL A 201 -20.64 -23.25 -8.56
CA VAL A 201 -19.73 -23.49 -7.43
C VAL A 201 -19.08 -24.85 -7.58
N PHE A 202 -17.79 -24.91 -7.27
CA PHE A 202 -16.96 -26.11 -7.29
C PHE A 202 -16.31 -26.30 -5.92
N GLU A 203 -16.09 -27.54 -5.53
CA GLU A 203 -15.26 -27.89 -4.39
C GLU A 203 -13.79 -27.89 -4.80
N VAL A 204 -12.94 -27.27 -3.99
CA VAL A 204 -11.50 -27.14 -4.24
C VAL A 204 -10.76 -28.25 -3.49
N GLN A 205 -10.18 -29.19 -4.24
CA GLN A 205 -9.42 -30.32 -3.72
C GLN A 205 -7.96 -30.22 -4.17
N GLY A 206 -7.15 -29.51 -3.39
CA GLY A 206 -5.76 -29.22 -3.75
C GLY A 206 -5.67 -28.40 -5.04
N ASP A 207 -5.18 -29.02 -6.11
CA ASP A 207 -5.04 -28.43 -7.45
C ASP A 207 -6.17 -28.80 -8.41
N ARG A 208 -7.31 -29.32 -7.90
CA ARG A 208 -8.46 -29.76 -8.70
C ARG A 208 -9.76 -29.10 -8.27
N LEU A 209 -10.71 -29.08 -9.20
CA LEU A 209 -12.11 -28.73 -8.94
C LEU A 209 -12.98 -29.99 -9.05
N GLU A 210 -13.87 -30.19 -8.08
CA GLU A 210 -14.80 -31.32 -8.04
C GLU A 210 -16.24 -30.83 -7.78
N ASN A 211 -17.22 -31.73 -7.97
CA ASN A 211 -18.63 -31.54 -7.59
C ASN A 211 -19.27 -30.22 -8.06
N GLY A 212 -18.92 -29.79 -9.28
CA GLY A 212 -19.44 -28.59 -9.91
C GLY A 212 -20.96 -28.59 -10.03
N ARG A 213 -21.62 -27.55 -9.51
CA ARG A 213 -23.08 -27.40 -9.52
C ARG A 213 -23.52 -25.95 -9.69
N ILE A 214 -24.77 -25.76 -10.09
CA ILE A 214 -25.39 -24.43 -10.11
C ILE A 214 -25.63 -23.98 -8.67
N PHE A 215 -25.07 -22.83 -8.32
CA PHE A 215 -25.25 -22.17 -7.03
C PHE A 215 -26.43 -21.19 -7.06
N ALA A 216 -26.50 -20.38 -8.12
CA ALA A 216 -27.60 -19.46 -8.40
C ALA A 216 -27.83 -19.40 -9.91
N ALA A 217 -29.07 -19.20 -10.35
CA ALA A 217 -29.43 -19.09 -11.76
C ALA A 217 -30.55 -18.08 -11.96
N GLY A 218 -30.73 -17.64 -13.21
CA GLY A 218 -31.78 -16.69 -13.57
C GLY A 218 -31.45 -15.27 -13.10
N ILE A 219 -30.16 -14.89 -13.08
CA ILE A 219 -29.71 -13.53 -12.75
C ILE A 219 -29.98 -12.60 -13.94
N LYS A 220 -31.26 -12.39 -14.23
CA LYS A 220 -31.80 -11.60 -15.34
C LYS A 220 -33.06 -10.88 -14.89
N ASP A 221 -33.32 -9.72 -15.46
CA ASP A 221 -34.51 -8.91 -15.25
C ASP A 221 -34.91 -8.30 -16.61
N SER A 222 -36.20 -8.28 -16.93
CA SER A 222 -36.67 -7.75 -18.21
C SER A 222 -36.80 -6.23 -18.24
N LEU A 223 -36.78 -5.59 -17.08
CA LEU A 223 -36.98 -4.15 -16.90
C LEU A 223 -35.69 -3.43 -16.52
N ARG A 224 -34.77 -4.10 -15.84
CA ARG A 224 -33.51 -3.51 -15.35
C ARG A 224 -32.32 -4.08 -16.12
N PRO A 225 -31.39 -3.22 -16.60
CA PRO A 225 -30.18 -3.69 -17.27
C PRO A 225 -29.19 -4.27 -16.24
N GLY A 226 -28.34 -5.20 -16.69
CA GLY A 226 -27.29 -5.83 -15.90
C GLY A 226 -27.28 -7.34 -16.07
N VAL A 227 -26.14 -7.95 -15.76
CA VAL A 227 -25.84 -9.38 -15.91
C VAL A 227 -24.81 -9.76 -14.84
N PRO A 228 -24.64 -11.05 -14.51
CA PRO A 228 -23.51 -11.47 -13.69
C PRO A 228 -22.19 -11.25 -14.42
N ASP A 229 -21.35 -10.42 -13.81
CA ASP A 229 -20.05 -9.98 -14.32
C ASP A 229 -19.01 -10.09 -13.18
N GLY A 230 -18.48 -9.00 -12.64
CA GLY A 230 -17.64 -9.05 -11.43
C GLY A 230 -18.37 -9.59 -10.19
N MET A 231 -17.67 -10.41 -9.40
CA MET A 231 -18.18 -10.90 -8.12
C MET A 231 -17.09 -11.08 -7.07
N LYS A 232 -17.49 -11.03 -5.79
CA LYS A 232 -16.61 -11.22 -4.63
C LYS A 232 -17.35 -11.94 -3.50
N CYS A 233 -16.59 -12.59 -2.62
CA CYS A 233 -17.11 -13.23 -1.42
C CYS A 233 -16.74 -12.41 -0.18
N ASP A 234 -17.71 -12.19 0.69
CA ASP A 234 -17.49 -11.47 1.95
C ASP A 234 -16.96 -12.38 3.07
N ALA A 235 -16.51 -11.79 4.18
CA ALA A 235 -15.95 -12.52 5.31
C ALA A 235 -16.91 -13.52 5.97
N SER A 236 -18.22 -13.39 5.74
CA SER A 236 -19.27 -14.29 6.23
C SER A 236 -19.66 -15.37 5.23
N GLY A 237 -19.03 -15.38 4.04
CA GLY A 237 -19.27 -16.37 3.00
C GLY A 237 -20.41 -16.02 2.03
N ASN A 238 -20.99 -14.82 2.09
CA ASN A 238 -21.99 -14.41 1.10
C ASN A 238 -21.31 -14.02 -0.20
N VAL A 239 -21.96 -14.31 -1.33
CA VAL A 239 -21.48 -13.98 -2.67
C VAL A 239 -22.19 -12.73 -3.15
N TRP A 240 -21.42 -11.69 -3.45
CA TRP A 240 -21.87 -10.42 -4.00
C TRP A 240 -21.50 -10.37 -5.47
N VAL A 241 -22.49 -10.27 -6.34
CA VAL A 241 -22.32 -10.32 -7.80
C VAL A 241 -23.01 -9.14 -8.43
N THR A 242 -22.43 -8.56 -9.49
CA THR A 242 -23.16 -7.63 -10.34
C THR A 242 -24.36 -8.31 -10.98
N ALA A 243 -25.44 -7.57 -11.17
CA ALA A 243 -26.72 -8.13 -11.55
C ALA A 243 -27.64 -7.01 -12.05
N PRO A 244 -28.81 -7.34 -12.61
CA PRO A 244 -29.78 -6.32 -12.99
C PRO A 244 -30.08 -5.30 -11.88
N GLY A 245 -29.85 -4.02 -12.19
CA GLY A 245 -30.09 -2.90 -11.27
C GLY A 245 -29.01 -2.66 -10.22
N GLY A 246 -27.89 -3.40 -10.21
CA GLY A 246 -26.77 -3.18 -9.30
C GLY A 246 -26.08 -4.47 -8.88
N LEU A 247 -26.17 -4.81 -7.59
CA LEU A 247 -25.58 -6.04 -7.04
C LEU A 247 -26.66 -6.92 -6.42
N TRP A 248 -26.55 -8.23 -6.60
CA TRP A 248 -27.36 -9.23 -5.90
C TRP A 248 -26.46 -9.97 -4.89
N VAL A 249 -26.98 -10.19 -3.68
CA VAL A 249 -26.22 -10.82 -2.58
C VAL A 249 -26.85 -12.14 -2.21
N TYR A 250 -26.06 -13.21 -2.31
CA TYR A 250 -26.48 -14.59 -2.03
C TYR A 250 -25.82 -15.12 -0.75
N SER A 251 -26.59 -15.80 0.09
CA SER A 251 -26.06 -16.54 1.24
C SER A 251 -25.10 -17.66 0.80
N PRO A 252 -24.28 -18.23 1.70
CA PRO A 252 -23.44 -19.40 1.40
C PRO A 252 -24.22 -20.62 0.86
N THR A 253 -25.54 -20.66 1.06
CA THR A 253 -26.42 -21.73 0.58
C THR A 253 -27.07 -21.44 -0.79
N GLY A 254 -26.79 -20.29 -1.40
CA GLY A 254 -27.37 -19.88 -2.68
C GLY A 254 -28.72 -19.17 -2.57
N LYS A 255 -29.16 -18.78 -1.36
CA LYS A 255 -30.39 -18.02 -1.17
C LYS A 255 -30.13 -16.53 -1.43
N LEU A 256 -30.93 -15.91 -2.30
CA LEU A 256 -30.88 -14.46 -2.51
C LEU A 256 -31.32 -13.72 -1.23
N LEU A 257 -30.43 -12.91 -0.67
CA LEU A 257 -30.64 -12.14 0.56
C LEU A 257 -31.19 -10.74 0.28
N GLY A 258 -30.70 -10.09 -0.77
CA GLY A 258 -31.10 -8.73 -1.13
C GLY A 258 -30.36 -8.18 -2.32
N GLU A 259 -30.70 -6.94 -2.67
CA GLU A 259 -30.13 -6.20 -3.79
C GLU A 259 -29.60 -4.84 -3.34
N VAL A 260 -28.43 -4.47 -3.83
CA VAL A 260 -27.84 -3.14 -3.68
C VAL A 260 -28.05 -2.40 -4.99
N ALA A 261 -28.90 -1.38 -5.01
CA ALA A 261 -29.11 -0.60 -6.23
C ALA A 261 -27.89 0.26 -6.55
N ILE A 262 -27.47 0.24 -7.82
CA ILE A 262 -26.41 1.08 -8.36
C ILE A 262 -27.00 1.89 -9.53
N PRO A 263 -26.73 3.20 -9.64
CA PRO A 263 -27.38 4.04 -10.67
C PRO A 263 -27.01 3.71 -12.12
N GLU A 264 -25.87 3.06 -12.33
CA GLU A 264 -25.35 2.65 -13.65
C GLU A 264 -25.23 1.12 -13.72
N LEU A 265 -25.04 0.59 -14.94
CA LEU A 265 -24.77 -0.83 -15.14
C LEU A 265 -23.44 -1.17 -14.46
N ALA A 266 -23.53 -1.95 -13.38
CA ALA A 266 -22.41 -2.39 -12.58
C ALA A 266 -21.64 -3.47 -13.32
N ALA A 267 -20.32 -3.30 -13.38
CA ALA A 267 -19.40 -4.19 -14.07
C ALA A 267 -18.60 -5.02 -13.05
N ASN A 268 -18.10 -4.40 -11.97
CA ASN A 268 -17.32 -5.12 -10.94
C ASN A 268 -17.31 -4.40 -9.59
N LEU A 269 -16.82 -5.06 -8.55
CA LEU A 269 -16.81 -4.57 -7.18
C LEU A 269 -15.60 -5.06 -6.37
N HIS A 270 -15.15 -4.26 -5.40
CA HIS A 270 -14.16 -4.67 -4.41
C HIS A 270 -14.24 -3.81 -3.15
N TRP A 271 -13.96 -4.41 -1.99
CA TRP A 271 -13.85 -3.67 -0.73
C TRP A 271 -12.53 -2.93 -0.60
N GLY A 272 -12.54 -1.79 0.06
CA GLY A 272 -11.36 -1.01 0.37
C GLY A 272 -11.61 -0.05 1.52
N GLY A 273 -10.82 1.01 1.56
CA GLY A 273 -10.78 1.91 2.69
C GLY A 273 -9.93 1.36 3.84
N PRO A 274 -9.63 2.18 4.85
CA PRO A 274 -8.72 1.83 5.95
C PRO A 274 -9.23 0.67 6.83
N ASP A 275 -10.53 0.40 6.82
CA ASP A 275 -11.19 -0.62 7.64
C ASP A 275 -11.83 -1.76 6.83
N TRP A 276 -11.64 -1.76 5.50
CA TRP A 276 -12.26 -2.69 4.56
C TRP A 276 -13.79 -2.70 4.57
N ARG A 277 -14.42 -1.58 4.95
CA ARG A 277 -15.88 -1.41 4.98
C ARG A 277 -16.42 -0.51 3.89
N THR A 278 -15.55 0.02 3.01
CA THR A 278 -16.00 0.75 1.82
C THR A 278 -16.08 -0.20 0.66
N LEU A 279 -17.28 -0.48 0.15
CA LEU A 279 -17.44 -1.23 -1.09
C LEU A 279 -17.38 -0.26 -2.26
N TYR A 280 -16.42 -0.46 -3.16
CA TYR A 280 -16.33 0.24 -4.43
C TYR A 280 -16.99 -0.57 -5.53
N VAL A 281 -17.74 0.09 -6.41
CA VAL A 281 -18.42 -0.53 -7.54
C VAL A 281 -18.08 0.25 -8.80
N CYS A 282 -17.42 -0.42 -9.75
CA CYS A 282 -17.22 0.09 -11.10
C CYS A 282 -18.52 -0.11 -11.88
N ALA A 283 -19.08 0.96 -12.45
CA ALA A 283 -20.34 0.91 -13.16
C ALA A 283 -20.32 1.86 -14.36
N THR A 284 -20.15 1.28 -15.55
CA THR A 284 -20.07 1.98 -16.83
C THR A 284 -19.14 3.21 -16.79
N THR A 285 -19.65 4.43 -16.67
CA THR A 285 -18.82 5.64 -16.78
C THR A 285 -18.24 6.14 -15.46
N SER A 286 -18.56 5.43 -14.36
CA SER A 286 -18.36 5.92 -13.00
C SER A 286 -17.88 4.85 -12.03
N VAL A 287 -17.30 5.31 -10.92
CA VAL A 287 -17.09 4.47 -9.73
C VAL A 287 -17.96 4.99 -8.61
N TYR A 288 -18.68 4.08 -7.97
CA TYR A 288 -19.51 4.34 -6.80
C TYR A 288 -18.86 3.76 -5.54
N ALA A 289 -19.14 4.36 -4.39
CA ALA A 289 -18.72 3.88 -3.09
C ALA A 289 -19.90 3.89 -2.12
N LEU A 290 -19.97 2.87 -1.27
CA LEU A 290 -20.95 2.75 -0.19
C LEU A 290 -20.35 2.01 1.00
N THR A 291 -20.86 2.29 2.20
CA THR A 291 -20.38 1.65 3.43
C THR A 291 -21.14 0.35 3.70
N THR A 292 -20.40 -0.73 3.96
CA THR A 292 -20.93 -2.04 4.34
C THR A 292 -20.60 -2.35 5.80
N LYS A 293 -21.40 -3.22 6.44
CA LYS A 293 -21.13 -3.76 7.78
C LYS A 293 -20.25 -5.01 7.74
N VAL A 294 -20.18 -5.66 6.57
CA VAL A 294 -19.27 -6.78 6.26
C VAL A 294 -18.09 -6.29 5.42
N GLY A 295 -16.96 -6.99 5.47
CA GLY A 295 -15.77 -6.74 4.63
C GLY A 295 -15.52 -7.94 3.72
N PRO A 296 -14.49 -7.91 2.87
CA PRO A 296 -14.19 -9.03 1.99
C PRO A 296 -13.70 -10.24 2.81
N ARG A 297 -13.71 -11.43 2.21
CA ARG A 297 -12.85 -12.51 2.72
C ARG A 297 -11.41 -12.02 2.85
N ASN A 298 -10.62 -12.66 3.71
CA ASN A 298 -9.20 -12.33 3.82
C ASN A 298 -8.45 -12.78 2.56
N GLU A 299 -8.08 -11.83 1.70
CA GLU A 299 -7.26 -12.11 0.52
C GLU A 299 -5.75 -11.98 0.85
N PRO A 300 -4.86 -12.70 0.13
CA PRO A 300 -3.44 -12.76 0.48
C PRO A 300 -2.76 -11.39 0.58
N PHE A 301 -3.07 -10.47 -0.34
CA PHE A 301 -2.49 -9.14 -0.37
C PHE A 301 -2.96 -8.23 0.77
N MET A 302 -4.11 -8.52 1.41
CA MET A 302 -4.64 -7.68 2.50
C MET A 302 -3.73 -7.68 3.74
N ARG A 303 -2.87 -8.70 3.87
CA ARG A 303 -1.88 -8.81 4.96
C ARG A 303 -0.53 -8.21 4.59
N ALA A 304 -0.34 -7.81 3.33
CA ALA A 304 0.89 -7.18 2.91
C ALA A 304 1.08 -5.88 3.70
N ARG A 305 2.19 -5.82 4.42
CA ARG A 305 2.64 -4.59 5.07
C ARG A 305 3.32 -3.74 4.01
N SER A 306 3.47 -2.43 4.24
CA SER A 306 4.39 -1.67 3.39
C SER A 306 5.68 -2.46 3.39
N ARG A 307 6.26 -2.69 2.20
CA ARG A 307 7.69 -3.00 2.21
C ARG A 307 8.27 -1.88 3.08
N ALA A 308 8.83 -2.27 4.23
CA ALA A 308 9.72 -1.40 4.97
C ALA A 308 10.67 -0.78 3.95
N VAL A 309 11.16 0.41 4.21
CA VAL A 309 12.16 1.07 3.38
C VAL A 309 13.42 0.19 3.37
N THR A 310 13.39 -0.90 2.64
CA THR A 310 14.52 -1.73 2.26
C THR A 310 15.19 -0.92 1.18
N GLN A 311 16.51 -0.76 1.31
CA GLN A 311 17.37 -0.19 0.29
C GLN A 311 16.82 -0.48 -1.09
N ALA A 312 16.68 0.57 -1.91
CA ALA A 312 16.25 0.42 -3.29
C ALA A 312 17.03 -0.74 -3.92
N PRO A 313 16.37 -1.63 -4.70
CA PRO A 313 17.09 -2.66 -5.42
C PRO A 313 18.26 -2.02 -6.19
N GLU A 314 19.41 -2.69 -6.23
CA GLU A 314 20.63 -2.17 -6.87
C GLU A 314 20.30 -1.58 -8.26
N GLY A 315 20.40 -0.25 -8.38
CA GLY A 315 20.21 0.46 -9.65
C GLY A 315 19.01 1.42 -9.73
N GLU A 316 18.09 1.44 -8.76
CA GLU A 316 16.99 2.43 -8.75
C GLU A 316 17.26 3.61 -7.79
N PRO A 317 16.87 4.85 -8.18
CA PRO A 317 16.99 6.01 -7.31
C PRO A 317 16.00 5.92 -6.14
N LEU A 318 16.49 6.18 -4.93
CA LEU A 318 15.67 6.33 -3.73
C LEU A 318 14.53 7.34 -3.96
N GLN A 319 13.33 7.04 -3.46
CA GLN A 319 12.18 7.96 -3.48
C GLN A 319 11.60 8.10 -2.08
N LEU A 320 11.40 9.35 -1.64
CA LEU A 320 10.83 9.71 -0.34
C LEU A 320 9.66 10.68 -0.57
N ASP A 321 8.47 10.27 -0.14
CA ASP A 321 7.26 11.11 -0.21
C ASP A 321 7.34 12.23 0.82
N ALA A 322 7.51 13.47 0.37
CA ALA A 322 7.63 14.63 1.24
C ALA A 322 6.43 14.78 2.19
N ALA A 323 5.22 14.37 1.79
CA ALA A 323 4.03 14.47 2.63
C ALA A 323 4.06 13.52 3.85
N ARG A 324 4.96 12.55 3.86
CA ARG A 324 5.11 11.57 4.96
C ARG A 324 6.27 11.89 5.89
N CYS A 325 7.22 12.70 5.42
CA CYS A 325 8.47 12.97 6.11
C CYS A 325 8.33 14.01 7.23
N ALA A 326 9.18 13.89 8.24
CA ALA A 326 9.60 14.94 9.15
C ALA A 326 11.13 14.89 9.26
N LEU A 327 11.79 16.05 9.35
CA LEU A 327 13.22 16.12 9.64
C LEU A 327 13.42 16.31 11.14
N VAL A 328 14.23 15.46 11.75
CA VAL A 328 14.69 15.62 13.14
C VAL A 328 16.15 16.03 13.14
N ILE A 329 16.45 17.15 13.78
CA ILE A 329 17.81 17.66 13.99
C ILE A 329 18.09 17.57 15.48
N GLN A 330 18.94 16.62 15.88
CA GLN A 330 19.11 16.24 17.28
C GLN A 330 20.50 16.59 17.81
N ASP A 331 20.53 17.24 18.97
CA ASP A 331 21.75 17.51 19.76
C ASP A 331 22.86 18.27 19.00
N MET A 332 22.52 19.02 17.95
CA MET A 332 23.45 19.91 17.22
C MET A 332 23.66 21.22 17.99
N GLN A 333 24.11 21.12 19.24
CA GLN A 333 24.35 22.23 20.17
C GLN A 333 25.85 22.48 20.36
N ASN A 334 26.22 23.70 20.76
CA ASN A 334 27.62 24.14 20.83
C ASN A 334 28.49 23.22 21.70
N ASP A 335 28.00 22.79 22.87
CA ASP A 335 28.76 21.90 23.76
C ASP A 335 29.13 20.57 23.10
N VAL A 336 28.35 20.13 22.12
CA VAL A 336 28.49 18.82 21.50
C VAL A 336 29.38 18.86 20.26
N VAL A 337 29.23 19.89 19.41
CA VAL A 337 29.83 19.89 18.06
C VAL A 337 30.82 21.03 17.81
N MET A 338 30.99 21.97 18.75
CA MET A 338 31.90 23.10 18.59
C MET A 338 33.16 22.97 19.44
N GLU A 339 34.26 23.56 18.94
CA GLU A 339 35.46 23.78 19.74
C GLU A 339 35.15 24.70 20.93
N GLY A 340 35.70 24.38 22.10
CA GLY A 340 35.42 25.11 23.35
C GLY A 340 34.09 24.77 24.02
N GLY A 341 33.30 23.86 23.44
CA GLY A 341 32.16 23.25 24.10
C GLY A 341 32.55 22.25 25.19
N ALA A 342 31.62 21.92 26.09
CA ALA A 342 31.87 21.01 27.21
C ALA A 342 32.36 19.61 26.79
N PHE A 343 32.00 19.14 25.58
CA PHE A 343 32.45 17.86 25.03
C PHE A 343 33.56 17.99 23.99
N ALA A 344 34.30 19.11 23.95
CA ALA A 344 35.35 19.31 22.94
C ALA A 344 36.42 18.20 22.92
N ASP A 345 36.81 17.72 24.10
CA ASP A 345 37.85 16.69 24.26
C ASP A 345 37.33 15.26 23.97
N SER A 346 36.03 15.08 23.73
CA SER A 346 35.44 13.77 23.38
C SER A 346 35.78 13.31 21.96
N GLY A 347 36.26 14.22 21.11
CA GLY A 347 36.42 14.03 19.67
C GLY A 347 35.18 14.34 18.83
N SER A 348 34.02 14.60 19.48
CA SER A 348 32.76 14.91 18.78
C SER A 348 32.86 16.10 17.81
N PRO A 349 33.41 17.27 18.19
CA PRO A 349 33.57 18.38 17.24
C PRO A 349 34.48 18.05 16.05
N ALA A 350 35.57 17.31 16.31
CA ALA A 350 36.51 16.91 15.26
C ALA A 350 35.84 15.98 14.23
N HIS A 351 35.07 15.00 14.71
CA HIS A 351 34.34 14.10 13.81
C HIS A 351 33.19 14.80 13.09
N CYS A 352 32.44 15.69 13.77
CA CYS A 352 31.39 16.51 13.14
C CYS A 352 31.95 17.31 11.95
N ARG A 353 33.12 17.96 12.13
CA ARG A 353 33.83 18.63 11.03
C ARG A 353 34.26 17.66 9.94
N SER A 354 34.80 16.50 10.29
CA SER A 354 35.25 15.52 9.30
C SER A 354 34.10 14.98 8.43
N GLN A 355 32.89 14.85 9.00
CA GLN A 355 31.67 14.45 8.29
C GLN A 355 31.00 15.60 7.54
N ASN A 356 31.42 16.85 7.79
CA ASN A 356 30.73 18.04 7.34
C ASN A 356 29.25 18.07 7.78
N ALA A 357 28.96 17.50 8.97
CA ALA A 357 27.60 17.17 9.38
C ALA A 357 26.69 18.41 9.51
N LEU A 358 27.19 19.53 10.06
CA LEU A 358 26.42 20.77 10.15
C LEU A 358 25.98 21.30 8.79
N THR A 359 26.86 21.23 7.77
CA THR A 359 26.53 21.65 6.41
C THR A 359 25.46 20.76 5.79
N HIS A 360 25.55 19.45 5.99
CA HIS A 360 24.55 18.49 5.51
C HIS A 360 23.19 18.65 6.21
N VAL A 361 23.19 18.84 7.53
CA VAL A 361 21.99 19.17 8.32
C VAL A 361 21.33 20.43 7.80
N ALA A 362 22.09 21.52 7.59
CA ALA A 362 21.56 22.76 7.06
C ALA A 362 20.93 22.57 5.67
N ALA A 363 21.61 21.86 4.77
CA ALA A 363 21.09 21.57 3.43
C ALA A 363 19.79 20.74 3.45
N LEU A 364 19.69 19.74 4.34
CA LEU A 364 18.47 18.97 4.55
C LEU A 364 17.35 19.84 5.12
N ALA A 365 17.65 20.69 6.10
CA ALA A 365 16.67 21.59 6.70
C ALA A 365 16.09 22.55 5.66
N ASP A 366 16.93 23.17 4.84
CA ASP A 366 16.49 24.07 3.77
C ASP A 366 15.65 23.33 2.71
N LYS A 367 16.07 22.12 2.31
CA LYS A 367 15.31 21.29 1.39
C LYS A 367 13.94 20.91 1.97
N CYS A 368 13.90 20.46 3.22
CA CYS A 368 12.66 20.08 3.91
C CYS A 368 11.70 21.26 4.01
N ARG A 369 12.17 22.44 4.44
CA ARG A 369 11.36 23.66 4.50
C ARG A 369 10.81 24.04 3.12
N SER A 370 11.62 23.93 2.05
CA SER A 370 11.17 24.23 0.68
C SER A 370 10.03 23.33 0.19
N LEU A 371 9.87 22.14 0.78
CA LEU A 371 8.84 21.16 0.46
C LEU A 371 7.69 21.13 1.47
N GLY A 372 7.71 22.00 2.49
CA GLY A 372 6.71 21.99 3.57
C GLY A 372 6.82 20.78 4.50
N ILE A 373 7.98 20.12 4.55
CA ILE A 373 8.29 19.06 5.50
C ILE A 373 8.59 19.71 6.86
N PRO A 374 7.93 19.30 7.96
CA PRO A 374 8.19 19.86 9.28
C PRO A 374 9.62 19.54 9.72
N VAL A 375 10.32 20.58 10.19
CA VAL A 375 11.64 20.47 10.81
C VAL A 375 11.48 20.55 12.32
N ILE A 376 12.02 19.56 13.02
CA ILE A 376 11.91 19.40 14.48
C ILE A 376 13.32 19.40 15.07
N HIS A 377 13.63 20.43 15.84
CA HIS A 377 14.87 20.53 16.58
C HIS A 377 14.71 19.86 17.93
N VAL A 378 15.59 18.91 18.23
CA VAL A 378 15.63 18.21 19.51
C VAL A 378 16.88 18.66 20.26
N HIS A 379 16.69 19.42 21.32
CA HIS A 379 17.77 19.90 22.17
C HIS A 379 17.81 19.13 23.48
N PHE A 380 18.99 18.65 23.86
CA PHE A 380 19.23 18.19 25.22
C PHE A 380 19.44 19.42 26.10
N ILE A 381 18.64 19.59 27.14
CA ILE A 381 18.71 20.76 28.03
C ILE A 381 18.79 20.31 29.49
N VAL A 382 19.83 20.74 30.18
CA VAL A 382 19.97 20.60 31.63
C VAL A 382 19.54 21.92 32.28
N GLU A 383 18.65 21.88 33.27
CA GLU A 383 18.33 23.09 34.03
C GLU A 383 19.50 23.49 34.93
N PRO A 384 19.71 24.78 35.26
CA PRO A 384 20.75 25.19 36.20
C PRO A 384 20.64 24.44 37.54
N GLY A 385 21.74 23.80 37.97
CA GLY A 385 21.74 22.91 39.14
C GLY A 385 21.17 21.50 38.90
N ALA A 386 20.89 21.16 37.64
CA ALA A 386 20.38 19.89 37.13
C ALA A 386 19.15 19.26 37.83
N PRO A 387 18.14 20.03 38.28
CA PRO A 387 16.92 19.42 38.80
C PRO A 387 16.23 18.57 37.72
N GLY A 388 15.81 17.36 38.10
CA GLY A 388 15.14 16.41 37.20
C GLY A 388 16.09 15.53 36.38
N LEU A 389 17.39 15.82 36.36
CA LEU A 389 18.38 14.93 35.76
C LEU A 389 18.62 13.72 36.67
N THR A 390 18.34 12.52 36.17
CA THR A 390 18.59 11.28 36.92
C THR A 390 20.01 10.81 36.68
N LEU A 391 20.84 10.79 37.73
CA LEU A 391 22.23 10.35 37.70
C LEU A 391 22.34 8.84 37.90
N ASN A 392 21.87 8.08 36.91
CA ASN A 392 21.84 6.61 36.96
C ASN A 392 22.79 5.94 35.95
N ALA A 393 23.61 6.72 35.26
CA ALA A 393 24.63 6.25 34.34
C ALA A 393 25.75 7.30 34.21
N PRO A 394 27.00 6.88 33.91
CA PRO A 394 28.15 7.79 33.81
C PRO A 394 27.91 8.97 32.87
N LEU A 395 27.25 8.76 31.73
CA LEU A 395 26.97 9.84 30.78
C LEU A 395 26.10 10.98 31.38
N PHE A 396 25.23 10.67 32.34
CA PHE A 396 24.38 11.67 33.00
C PHE A 396 25.12 12.35 34.15
N GLU A 397 26.05 11.65 34.80
CA GLU A 397 26.97 12.20 35.78
C GLU A 397 27.92 13.20 35.10
N ASP A 398 28.50 12.83 33.96
CA ASP A 398 29.40 13.68 33.16
C ASP A 398 28.74 14.98 32.69
N LEU A 399 27.44 14.95 32.38
CA LEU A 399 26.66 16.15 32.02
C LEU A 399 26.62 17.17 33.17
N LEU A 400 26.46 16.70 34.41
CA LEU A 400 26.46 17.55 35.59
C LEU A 400 27.88 18.06 35.90
N ASP A 401 28.86 17.16 35.91
CA ASP A 401 30.25 17.49 36.26
C ASP A 401 30.89 18.47 35.28
N SER A 402 30.50 18.41 34.01
CA SER A 402 31.00 19.29 32.96
C SER A 402 30.18 20.58 32.77
N GLU A 403 29.13 20.78 33.58
CA GLU A 403 28.14 21.87 33.42
C GLU A 403 27.61 21.99 31.96
N ALA A 404 27.46 20.85 31.30
CA ALA A 404 27.16 20.77 29.88
C ALA A 404 25.66 20.97 29.59
N LEU A 405 25.37 21.61 28.46
CA LEU A 405 24.02 21.78 27.92
C LEU A 405 23.06 22.51 28.88
N VAL A 406 23.62 23.35 29.77
CA VAL A 406 22.85 24.09 30.77
C VAL A 406 22.05 25.20 30.11
N ARG A 407 20.74 25.26 30.38
CA ARG A 407 19.82 26.24 29.81
C ARG A 407 20.37 27.67 29.92
N GLY A 408 20.31 28.39 28.80
CA GLY A 408 20.70 29.80 28.72
C GLY A 408 22.21 30.05 28.60
N THR A 409 23.03 28.99 28.62
CA THR A 409 24.46 29.09 28.31
C THR A 409 24.71 29.05 26.80
N TRP A 410 25.90 29.47 26.37
CA TRP A 410 26.35 29.31 25.00
C TRP A 410 26.38 27.83 24.59
N GLY A 411 26.84 26.96 25.50
CA GLY A 411 26.95 25.52 25.29
C GLY A 411 25.63 24.83 24.92
N ALA A 412 24.53 25.26 25.55
CA ALA A 412 23.19 24.75 25.25
C ALA A 412 22.54 25.33 23.98
N ALA A 413 23.08 26.40 23.38
CA ALA A 413 22.52 26.96 22.16
C ALA A 413 22.81 26.06 20.95
N ALA A 414 21.94 26.10 19.94
CA ALA A 414 22.19 25.43 18.66
C ALA A 414 23.50 25.94 18.04
N ALA A 415 24.23 25.02 17.39
CA ALA A 415 25.46 25.35 16.69
C ALA A 415 25.18 26.16 15.42
N PRO A 416 26.13 26.97 14.94
CA PRO A 416 25.97 27.76 13.73
C PRO A 416 25.55 26.91 12.52
N GLY A 417 24.45 27.29 11.86
CA GLY A 417 23.85 26.58 10.73
C GLY A 417 22.78 25.56 11.11
N ALA A 418 22.62 25.25 12.39
CA ALA A 418 21.59 24.34 12.90
C ALA A 418 20.50 25.08 13.72
N GLU A 419 20.43 26.41 13.63
CA GLU A 419 19.46 27.18 14.39
C GLU A 419 18.01 26.93 13.93
N PRO A 420 17.04 26.86 14.87
CA PRO A 420 15.62 26.85 14.53
C PRO A 420 15.20 28.10 13.76
N GLN A 421 14.40 27.92 12.71
CA GLN A 421 13.77 28.99 11.94
C GLN A 421 12.28 29.16 12.28
N PRO A 422 11.65 30.30 11.96
CA PRO A 422 10.21 30.47 12.15
C PRO A 422 9.41 29.37 11.43
N GLY A 423 8.55 28.68 12.18
CA GLY A 423 7.76 27.55 11.69
C GLY A 423 8.34 26.18 12.04
N ASP A 424 9.61 26.10 12.44
CA ASP A 424 10.19 24.87 12.96
C ASP A 424 9.62 24.56 14.36
N HIS A 425 9.61 23.27 14.72
CA HIS A 425 9.28 22.82 16.06
C HIS A 425 10.54 22.70 16.91
N ILE A 426 10.42 23.00 18.20
CA ILE A 426 11.49 22.77 19.19
C ILE A 426 10.99 21.82 20.26
N VAL A 427 11.76 20.75 20.47
CA VAL A 427 11.55 19.71 21.46
C VAL A 427 12.76 19.69 22.38
N GLU A 428 12.52 19.73 23.69
CA GLU A 428 13.57 19.63 24.68
C GLU A 428 13.54 18.24 25.33
N LYS A 429 14.71 17.67 25.60
CA LYS A 429 14.88 16.38 26.25
C LYS A 429 15.95 16.43 27.34
N MET A 430 15.86 15.49 28.27
CA MET A 430 16.88 15.24 29.31
C MET A 430 17.37 13.77 29.28
N ARG A 431 17.10 13.07 28.17
CA ARG A 431 17.45 11.66 27.95
C ARG A 431 18.04 11.48 26.55
N MET A 432 18.65 10.32 26.30
CA MET A 432 19.31 10.05 25.01
C MET A 432 18.30 10.03 23.85
N SER A 433 17.24 9.22 24.00
CA SER A 433 16.16 9.13 23.02
C SER A 433 15.30 10.40 23.01
N ALA A 434 15.02 10.92 21.81
CA ALA A 434 14.14 12.08 21.64
C ALA A 434 12.68 11.81 21.98
N TRP A 435 12.31 10.55 22.19
CA TRP A 435 10.96 10.14 22.59
C TRP A 435 10.71 10.32 24.10
N GLU A 436 11.76 10.27 24.92
CA GLU A 436 11.62 10.11 26.37
C GLU A 436 11.32 11.43 27.06
N GLY A 437 10.08 11.55 27.58
CA GLY A 437 9.62 12.71 28.32
C GLY A 437 9.37 13.95 27.46
N THR A 438 9.26 13.80 26.14
CA THR A 438 9.15 14.92 25.20
C THR A 438 7.80 14.99 24.49
N ARG A 439 7.60 16.04 23.69
CA ARG A 439 6.42 16.22 22.82
C ARG A 439 6.61 15.71 21.38
N LEU A 440 7.71 15.02 21.08
CA LEU A 440 8.04 14.60 19.71
C LEU A 440 6.91 13.79 19.06
N GLU A 441 6.42 12.76 19.74
CA GLU A 441 5.37 11.88 19.19
C GLU A 441 4.04 12.64 18.98
N THR A 442 3.73 13.59 19.85
CA THR A 442 2.54 14.45 19.71
C THR A 442 2.65 15.34 18.48
N ILE A 443 3.82 15.92 18.22
CA ILE A 443 4.07 16.76 17.04
C ILE A 443 3.95 15.93 15.77
N LEU A 444 4.64 14.78 15.71
CA LEU A 444 4.60 13.90 14.53
C LEU A 444 3.18 13.43 14.18
N LYS A 445 2.38 13.08 15.20
CA LYS A 445 0.96 12.72 15.01
C LYS A 445 0.11 13.90 14.54
N ALA A 446 0.33 15.10 15.07
CA ALA A 446 -0.40 16.29 14.68
C ALA A 446 -0.08 16.72 13.22
N GLU A 447 1.18 16.54 12.82
CA GLU A 447 1.66 16.79 11.45
C GLU A 447 1.29 15.65 10.48
N GLY A 448 0.81 14.50 10.99
CA GLY A 448 0.44 13.35 10.18
C GLY A 448 1.63 12.68 9.49
N ARG A 449 2.83 12.72 10.10
CA ARG A 449 4.07 12.19 9.51
C ARG A 449 4.39 10.81 10.10
N ASP A 450 4.79 9.88 9.25
CA ASP A 450 5.15 8.51 9.63
C ASP A 450 6.56 8.11 9.19
N MET A 451 7.31 9.02 8.55
CA MET A 451 8.71 8.84 8.15
C MET A 451 9.59 9.92 8.77
N ILE A 452 10.69 9.54 9.40
CA ILE A 452 11.60 10.44 10.09
C ILE A 452 12.97 10.39 9.42
N ILE A 453 13.40 11.53 8.90
CA ILE A 453 14.79 11.76 8.50
C ILE A 453 15.52 12.23 9.75
N GLU A 454 16.33 11.36 10.34
CA GLU A 454 16.96 11.61 11.62
C GLU A 454 18.44 11.96 11.43
N THR A 455 18.80 13.15 11.91
CA THR A 455 20.15 13.73 11.81
C THR A 455 20.58 14.27 13.16
N GLY A 456 21.88 14.38 13.39
CA GLY A 456 22.34 14.94 14.65
C GLY A 456 23.63 14.37 15.22
N ALA A 457 23.94 14.76 16.44
CA ALA A 457 25.12 14.29 17.15
C ALA A 457 24.83 13.07 18.03
N TRP A 458 25.90 12.37 18.38
CA TRP A 458 25.92 11.08 19.07
C TRP A 458 25.25 9.94 18.30
N THR A 459 25.82 9.60 17.14
CA THR A 459 25.36 8.50 16.28
C THR A 459 25.05 7.22 17.07
N ASN A 460 25.99 6.74 17.88
CA ASN A 460 25.86 5.52 18.68
C ASN A 460 25.09 5.68 20.01
N MET A 461 24.54 6.87 20.29
CA MET A 461 23.73 7.12 21.49
C MET A 461 22.41 7.76 21.09
N SER A 462 22.31 9.08 21.09
CA SER A 462 21.09 9.83 20.82
C SER A 462 20.38 9.42 19.54
N ILE A 463 21.12 9.31 18.43
CA ILE A 463 20.54 8.96 17.13
C ILE A 463 20.08 7.50 17.14
N GLU A 464 20.97 6.58 17.49
CA GLU A 464 20.62 5.15 17.50
C GLU A 464 19.45 4.82 18.44
N HIS A 465 19.39 5.44 19.63
CA HIS A 465 18.28 5.21 20.57
C HIS A 465 16.96 5.72 19.98
N THR A 466 16.97 6.91 19.38
CA THR A 466 15.77 7.52 18.81
C THR A 466 15.31 6.75 17.57
N ALA A 467 16.23 6.31 16.71
CA ALA A 467 15.96 5.45 15.56
C ALA A 467 15.33 4.11 15.96
N ARG A 468 15.93 3.40 16.91
CA ARG A 468 15.41 2.11 17.40
C ARG A 468 14.01 2.25 18.00
N THR A 469 13.85 3.23 18.90
CA THR A 469 12.54 3.49 19.52
C THR A 469 11.51 3.97 18.48
N GLY A 470 11.92 4.75 17.49
CA GLY A 470 11.06 5.18 16.39
C GLY A 470 10.56 4.01 15.55
N ALA A 471 11.46 3.10 15.18
CA ALA A 471 11.12 1.86 14.48
C ALA A 471 10.14 0.99 15.30
N ASP A 472 10.39 0.80 16.61
CA ASP A 472 9.49 0.06 17.50
C ASP A 472 8.11 0.73 17.65
N LYS A 473 8.06 2.06 17.56
CA LYS A 473 6.81 2.85 17.55
C LYS A 473 6.10 2.83 16.19
N GLY A 474 6.70 2.23 15.16
CA GLY A 474 6.12 2.09 13.83
C GLY A 474 6.45 3.21 12.84
N TYR A 475 7.42 4.07 13.14
CA TYR A 475 7.91 5.08 12.19
C TYR A 475 8.95 4.47 11.23
N LEU A 476 8.97 4.96 10.00
CA LEU A 476 10.01 4.65 9.02
C LEU A 476 11.22 5.56 9.28
N MET A 477 12.35 4.98 9.67
CA MET A 477 13.55 5.75 9.98
C MET A 477 14.49 5.84 8.77
N VAL A 478 14.95 7.04 8.45
CA VAL A 478 15.95 7.32 7.41
C VAL A 478 17.11 8.06 8.07
N ILE A 479 18.31 7.50 7.95
CA ILE A 479 19.54 8.06 8.51
C ILE A 479 20.46 8.49 7.36
N PRO A 480 20.57 9.79 7.07
CA PRO A 480 21.67 10.33 6.29
C PRO A 480 22.94 10.28 7.17
N GLU A 481 23.78 9.27 7.00
CA GLU A 481 24.90 9.00 7.91
C GLU A 481 25.92 10.15 7.97
N ASP A 482 26.08 10.88 6.86
CA ASP A 482 26.97 12.04 6.74
C ASP A 482 26.39 13.32 7.35
N ALA A 483 25.11 13.31 7.75
CA ALA A 483 24.49 14.33 8.61
C ALA A 483 24.51 13.93 10.11
N CYS A 484 25.23 12.86 10.46
CA CYS A 484 25.37 12.36 11.82
C CYS A 484 26.83 12.38 12.30
N SER A 485 27.06 12.65 13.59
CA SER A 485 28.41 12.66 14.18
C SER A 485 28.46 12.02 15.57
N THR A 486 29.65 11.60 16.02
CA THR A 486 29.94 11.12 17.38
C THR A 486 31.44 11.30 17.65
N MET A 487 32.03 10.62 18.63
CA MET A 487 33.42 10.77 19.08
C MET A 487 34.47 10.56 17.97
N ASN A 488 34.30 9.54 17.11
CA ASN A 488 35.19 9.26 15.99
C ASN A 488 34.52 8.31 14.97
N ALA A 489 35.23 8.05 13.88
CA ALA A 489 34.74 7.22 12.77
C ALA A 489 34.48 5.75 13.16
N ASP A 490 35.19 5.19 14.14
CA ASP A 490 34.97 3.80 14.57
C ASP A 490 33.64 3.66 15.33
N TRP A 491 33.38 4.55 16.29
CA TRP A 491 32.09 4.59 16.99
C TRP A 491 30.93 4.87 16.05
N HIS A 492 31.14 5.75 15.06
CA HIS A 492 30.15 6.04 14.04
C HIS A 492 29.82 4.80 13.19
N ARG A 493 30.84 4.15 12.60
CA ARG A 493 30.67 2.93 11.79
C ARG A 493 30.06 1.79 12.58
N ALA A 494 30.44 1.59 13.84
CA ALA A 494 29.88 0.54 14.68
C ALA A 494 28.34 0.65 14.77
N SER A 495 27.81 1.87 14.88
CA SER A 495 26.37 2.12 14.89
C SER A 495 25.77 1.99 13.48
N ILE A 496 26.37 2.66 12.50
CA ILE A 496 25.84 2.74 11.14
C ILE A 496 25.86 1.39 10.41
N ASP A 497 26.96 0.65 10.46
CA ASP A 497 27.14 -0.55 9.64
C ASP A 497 26.43 -1.78 10.21
N TYR A 498 26.11 -1.79 11.51
CA TYR A 498 25.56 -2.96 12.18
C TYR A 498 24.22 -2.69 12.86
N ALA A 499 24.19 -1.72 13.79
CA ALA A 499 23.02 -1.47 14.60
C ALA A 499 21.86 -0.89 13.78
N MET A 500 22.14 0.16 13.01
CA MET A 500 21.10 0.98 12.38
C MET A 500 20.52 0.34 11.11
N ARG A 501 21.29 -0.49 10.39
CA ARG A 501 20.80 -1.16 9.15
C ARG A 501 19.61 -2.10 9.37
N ASN A 502 19.39 -2.56 10.61
CA ASN A 502 18.26 -3.42 10.95
C ASN A 502 16.96 -2.65 11.25
N VAL A 503 17.05 -1.36 11.53
CA VAL A 503 15.93 -0.54 12.03
C VAL A 503 15.66 0.71 11.18
N ALA A 504 16.57 1.07 10.27
CA ALA A 504 16.48 2.26 9.45
C ALA A 504 17.10 2.08 8.06
N LEU A 505 16.66 2.90 7.11
CA LEU A 505 17.38 3.13 5.86
C LEU A 505 18.59 4.02 6.14
N VAL A 506 19.81 3.46 6.02
CA VAL A 506 21.05 4.24 6.07
C VAL A 506 21.44 4.64 4.64
N THR A 507 21.70 5.93 4.42
CA THR A 507 22.07 6.49 3.11
C THR A 507 22.88 7.79 3.28
N LYS A 508 23.15 8.52 2.18
CA LYS A 508 23.82 9.83 2.19
C LYS A 508 22.82 10.98 2.08
N THR A 509 23.20 12.13 2.58
CA THR A 509 22.41 13.37 2.51
C THR A 509 22.03 13.74 1.08
N ALA A 510 22.96 13.61 0.14
CA ALA A 510 22.70 13.89 -1.27
C ALA A 510 21.58 13.02 -1.85
N ASP A 511 21.55 11.73 -1.49
CA ASP A 511 20.54 10.79 -1.96
C ASP A 511 19.17 11.10 -1.35
N VAL A 512 19.12 11.46 -0.07
CA VAL A 512 17.88 11.91 0.60
C VAL A 512 17.33 13.16 -0.09
N ILE A 513 18.17 14.17 -0.33
CA ILE A 513 17.76 15.41 -1.00
C ILE A 513 17.22 15.13 -2.42
N ALA A 514 17.87 14.23 -3.15
CA ALA A 514 17.45 13.84 -4.50
C ALA A 514 16.14 13.03 -4.52
N ALA A 515 15.92 12.23 -3.47
CA ALA A 515 14.77 11.35 -3.32
C ALA A 515 13.49 12.07 -2.89
N LEU A 516 13.61 13.21 -2.20
CA LEU A 516 12.46 13.99 -1.73
C LEU A 516 11.68 14.59 -2.90
N ARG A 517 10.44 14.13 -3.08
CA ARG A 517 9.51 14.54 -4.15
C ARG A 517 8.23 15.15 -3.61
#